data_AF-A0A7C2S9M1-F1
#
_entry.id   AF-A0A7C2S9M1-F1
#
_cell.length_a   1.000
_cell.length_b   1.000
_cell.length_c   1.000
_cell.angle_alpha   90.00
_cell.angle_beta   90.00
_cell.angle_gamma   90.00
#
_symmetry.space_group_name_H-M   'P 1'
#
loop_
_entity.id
_entity.type
_entity.pdbx_description
1 polymer ?
#
loop_
_entity_poly.entity_id
_entity_poly.type
_entity_poly.pdbx_seq_one_letter_code
_entity_poly.pdbx_strand_id
1 'polypeptide(L)'
;MMGRMLGRLSRHPREGVLFPLLDGLLLVAAAVLAHYVRFNPVDRAAHFARLSENPGLAVTGVLGIWLVATAAELYQKAHLLPGERLLRVSFAALAWGVLLALATYLVPTWKFGRGLLLGTTTGWALGALGVRAAWDRWLRGRQKPRVLVVGGEEELAPLLALAHHPACPWELAPVAPEQLQDALGQGETALVAVANPGRMAEQLVTLHFSGVPVVSTKKLWAFVEGRLPVSFLPPEAFLHQREFGGIHWEVFNRTTRVVDVVVSLFLLVLTLPLLALSALAVWLWDGRPVFYRQVRLGQFGRPFVLWKLRTMKPDAEVNGPEFAGAEDPRITRVGRILRRF
;
A
#
# COMPACT_ATOMS: atom_id res chain seq x y z
N MET A 1 29.62 6.46 -24.89
CA MET A 1 28.58 5.41 -24.95
C MET A 1 28.17 4.88 -23.56
N MET A 2 28.98 5.08 -22.51
CA MET A 2 28.70 4.72 -21.10
C MET A 2 27.48 5.41 -20.45
N GLY A 3 27.16 6.65 -20.85
CA GLY A 3 26.06 7.43 -20.25
C GLY A 3 24.64 6.95 -20.61
N ARG A 4 24.48 6.04 -21.59
CA ARG A 4 23.17 5.47 -21.95
C ARG A 4 22.80 4.22 -21.15
N MET A 5 23.77 3.49 -20.60
CA MET A 5 23.54 2.24 -19.85
C MET A 5 23.11 2.49 -18.41
N LEU A 6 23.79 3.41 -17.70
CA LEU A 6 23.41 3.81 -16.33
C LEU A 6 22.00 4.42 -16.25
N GLY A 7 21.51 4.98 -17.36
CA GLY A 7 20.19 5.59 -17.47
C GLY A 7 19.01 4.62 -17.60
N ARG A 8 19.20 3.31 -17.78
CA ARG A 8 18.07 2.38 -17.97
C ARG A 8 17.63 1.66 -16.69
N LEU A 9 18.54 1.45 -15.73
CA LEU A 9 18.24 0.71 -14.49
C LEU A 9 18.03 1.61 -13.28
N SER A 10 18.70 2.76 -13.27
CA SER A 10 18.46 3.82 -12.30
C SER A 10 17.26 4.71 -12.67
N ARG A 11 16.33 4.26 -13.51
CA ARG A 11 15.15 5.04 -13.95
C ARG A 11 13.80 4.68 -13.30
N HIS A 12 13.76 3.79 -12.30
CA HIS A 12 12.64 3.77 -11.35
C HIS A 12 12.66 4.79 -10.16
N PRO A 13 13.61 5.74 -10.00
CA PRO A 13 13.52 6.78 -8.96
C PRO A 13 12.73 8.03 -9.37
N ARG A 14 12.16 8.12 -10.58
CA ARG A 14 11.33 9.29 -10.97
C ARG A 14 9.82 9.04 -10.98
N GLU A 15 9.38 7.79 -10.78
CA GLU A 15 7.94 7.48 -10.66
C GLU A 15 7.32 8.06 -9.39
N GLY A 16 8.13 8.22 -8.33
CA GLY A 16 7.65 8.75 -7.05
C GLY A 16 7.08 10.17 -7.14
N VAL A 17 7.50 10.96 -8.12
CA VAL A 17 7.00 12.33 -8.33
C VAL A 17 6.03 12.41 -9.52
N LEU A 18 6.14 11.50 -10.49
CA LEU A 18 5.30 11.50 -11.68
C LEU A 18 3.81 11.31 -11.34
N PHE A 19 3.47 10.30 -10.53
CA PHE A 19 2.07 10.03 -10.18
C PHE A 19 1.42 11.13 -9.33
N PRO A 20 2.06 11.70 -8.29
CA PRO A 20 1.52 12.85 -7.58
C PRO A 20 1.27 14.06 -8.48
N LEU A 21 2.20 14.36 -9.41
CA LEU A 21 2.02 15.44 -10.37
C LEU A 21 0.86 15.18 -11.32
N LEU A 22 0.75 13.96 -11.86
CA LEU A 22 -0.36 13.55 -12.72
C LEU A 22 -1.69 13.61 -11.96
N ASP A 23 -1.77 13.14 -10.72
CA ASP A 23 -2.99 13.21 -9.91
C ASP A 23 -3.37 14.67 -9.60
N GLY A 24 -2.40 15.56 -9.40
CA GLY A 24 -2.64 17.01 -9.28
C GLY A 24 -3.21 17.61 -10.56
N LEU A 25 -2.61 17.29 -11.72
CA LEU A 25 -3.11 17.74 -13.04
C LEU A 25 -4.51 17.17 -13.34
N LEU A 26 -4.75 15.90 -13.03
CA LEU A 26 -6.05 15.26 -13.16
C LEU A 26 -7.10 15.93 -12.27
N LEU A 27 -6.73 16.31 -11.04
CA LEU A 27 -7.66 17.00 -10.13
C LEU A 27 -8.06 18.35 -10.71
N VAL A 28 -7.09 19.13 -11.21
CA VAL A 28 -7.36 20.42 -11.86
C VAL A 28 -8.22 20.23 -13.10
N ALA A 29 -7.88 19.27 -13.96
CA ALA A 29 -8.66 18.95 -15.15
C ALA A 29 -10.09 18.51 -14.82
N ALA A 30 -10.27 17.66 -13.80
CA ALA A 30 -11.57 17.21 -13.32
C ALA A 30 -12.39 18.38 -12.75
N ALA A 31 -11.75 19.30 -12.01
CA ALA A 31 -12.41 20.49 -11.48
C ALA A 31 -12.88 21.42 -12.61
N VAL A 32 -12.04 21.66 -13.61
CA VAL A 32 -12.39 22.45 -14.80
C VAL A 32 -13.53 21.77 -15.56
N LEU A 33 -13.45 20.46 -15.82
CA LEU A 33 -14.50 19.73 -16.52
C LEU A 33 -15.83 19.78 -15.76
N ALA A 34 -15.81 19.53 -14.44
CA ALA A 34 -16.99 19.61 -13.60
C ALA A 34 -17.61 21.01 -13.60
N HIS A 35 -16.80 22.06 -13.66
CA HIS A 35 -17.25 23.44 -13.80
C HIS A 35 -17.91 23.69 -15.16
N TYR A 36 -17.31 23.22 -16.25
CA TYR A 36 -17.85 23.35 -17.60
C TYR A 36 -19.17 22.60 -17.79
N VAL A 37 -19.30 21.41 -17.22
CA VAL A 37 -20.55 20.61 -17.28
C VAL A 37 -21.65 21.25 -16.43
N ARG A 38 -21.29 21.86 -15.30
CA ARG A 38 -22.27 22.39 -14.36
C ARG A 38 -22.80 23.78 -14.71
N PHE A 39 -21.96 24.66 -15.26
CA PHE A 39 -22.30 26.07 -15.44
C PHE A 39 -22.48 26.43 -16.92
N ASN A 40 -23.54 27.19 -17.18
CA ASN A 40 -23.80 27.75 -18.51
C ASN A 40 -22.67 28.72 -18.92
N PRO A 41 -22.45 28.92 -20.25
CA PRO A 41 -21.37 29.78 -20.76
C PRO A 41 -21.33 31.18 -20.14
N VAL A 42 -22.49 31.76 -19.86
CA VAL A 42 -22.65 33.12 -19.31
C VAL A 42 -22.15 33.21 -17.86
N ASP A 43 -22.42 32.19 -17.04
CA ASP A 43 -22.06 32.19 -15.61
C ASP A 43 -20.64 31.65 -15.34
N ARG A 44 -20.03 30.99 -16.34
CA ARG A 44 -18.71 30.35 -16.19
C ARG A 44 -17.61 31.33 -15.78
N ALA A 45 -17.57 32.51 -16.39
CA ALA A 45 -16.55 33.51 -16.13
C ALA A 45 -16.65 34.06 -14.70
N ALA A 46 -17.87 34.36 -14.23
CA ALA A 46 -18.12 34.87 -12.89
C ALA A 46 -17.76 33.84 -11.81
N HIS A 47 -18.08 32.56 -12.02
CA HIS A 47 -17.72 31.50 -11.07
C HIS A 47 -16.22 31.16 -11.09
N PHE A 48 -15.54 31.28 -12.24
CA PHE A 48 -14.11 31.06 -12.32
C PHE A 48 -13.32 32.18 -11.59
N ALA A 49 -13.77 33.44 -11.71
CA ALA A 49 -13.20 34.57 -10.97
C ALA A 49 -13.25 34.36 -9.45
N ARG A 50 -14.36 33.82 -8.92
CA ARG A 50 -14.47 33.49 -7.47
C ARG A 50 -13.50 32.41 -7.00
N LEU A 51 -13.09 31.49 -7.89
CA LEU A 51 -12.08 30.49 -7.57
C LEU A 51 -10.70 31.14 -7.44
N SER A 52 -10.37 32.08 -8.32
CA SER A 52 -9.12 32.86 -8.22
C SER A 52 -9.07 33.79 -7.01
N GLU A 53 -10.23 34.28 -6.54
CA GLU A 53 -10.32 35.06 -5.30
C GLU A 53 -10.05 34.23 -4.04
N ASN A 54 -10.17 32.89 -4.12
CA ASN A 54 -9.99 31.98 -3.00
C ASN A 54 -8.95 30.88 -3.32
N PRO A 55 -7.67 31.25 -3.56
CA PRO A 55 -6.64 30.28 -3.93
C PRO A 55 -6.41 29.23 -2.83
N GLY A 56 -6.71 29.57 -1.58
CA GLY A 56 -6.61 28.67 -0.43
C GLY A 56 -7.38 27.36 -0.63
N LEU A 57 -8.57 27.40 -1.23
CA LEU A 57 -9.34 26.19 -1.49
C LEU A 57 -8.64 25.27 -2.50
N ALA A 58 -8.12 25.83 -3.59
CA ALA A 58 -7.41 25.06 -4.61
C ALA A 58 -6.14 24.42 -4.03
N VAL A 59 -5.41 25.17 -3.19
CA VAL A 59 -4.21 24.68 -2.51
C VAL A 59 -4.55 23.57 -1.51
N THR A 60 -5.52 23.78 -0.61
CA THR A 60 -6.01 22.69 0.26
C THR A 60 -6.55 21.53 -0.55
N GLY A 61 -7.10 21.83 -1.72
CA GLY A 61 -7.57 20.91 -2.73
C GLY A 61 -6.50 19.89 -3.14
N VAL A 62 -5.42 20.41 -3.69
CA VAL A 62 -4.30 19.61 -4.19
C VAL A 62 -3.54 18.94 -3.05
N LEU A 63 -3.27 19.66 -1.96
CA LEU A 63 -2.54 19.11 -0.81
C LEU A 63 -3.33 17.99 -0.12
N GLY A 64 -4.64 18.16 0.03
CA GLY A 64 -5.48 17.18 0.69
C GLY A 64 -5.64 15.90 -0.14
N ILE A 65 -5.80 15.98 -1.47
CA ILE A 65 -5.78 14.76 -2.29
C ILE A 65 -4.42 14.08 -2.22
N TRP A 66 -3.31 14.82 -2.21
CA TRP A 66 -1.98 14.22 -2.09
C TRP A 66 -1.80 13.51 -0.75
N LEU A 67 -2.23 14.12 0.35
CA LEU A 67 -2.18 13.52 1.67
C LEU A 67 -3.00 12.23 1.72
N VAL A 68 -4.25 12.29 1.24
CA VAL A 68 -5.17 11.13 1.23
C VAL A 68 -4.66 10.04 0.30
N ALA A 69 -4.18 10.38 -0.89
CA ALA A 69 -3.64 9.41 -1.84
C ALA A 69 -2.35 8.77 -1.33
N THR A 70 -1.51 9.51 -0.60
CA THR A 70 -0.34 8.97 0.09
C THR A 70 -0.76 8.01 1.20
N ALA A 71 -1.74 8.39 2.02
CA ALA A 71 -2.27 7.53 3.08
C ALA A 71 -2.97 6.27 2.53
N ALA A 72 -3.62 6.39 1.37
CA ALA A 72 -4.19 5.27 0.62
C ALA A 72 -3.15 4.46 -0.17
N GLU A 73 -1.86 4.76 0.01
CA GLU A 73 -0.74 4.06 -0.60
C GLU A 73 -0.80 4.03 -2.14
N LEU A 74 -1.38 5.06 -2.76
CA LEU A 74 -1.52 5.17 -4.23
C LEU A 74 -0.22 5.51 -4.96
N TYR A 75 0.83 5.85 -4.20
CA TYR A 75 2.18 6.17 -4.69
C TYR A 75 3.21 5.11 -4.31
N GLN A 76 2.78 3.92 -3.89
CA GLN A 76 3.68 2.80 -3.69
C GLN A 76 4.36 2.39 -5.00
N LYS A 77 5.61 1.92 -4.89
CA LYS A 77 6.42 1.48 -6.04
C LYS A 77 5.98 0.13 -6.61
N ALA A 78 5.29 -0.69 -5.81
CA ALA A 78 4.75 -1.98 -6.25
C ALA A 78 3.52 -1.75 -7.13
N HIS A 79 3.33 -2.58 -8.17
CA HIS A 79 2.13 -2.48 -9.00
C HIS A 79 0.89 -2.90 -8.21
N LEU A 80 -0.12 -2.06 -8.22
CA LEU A 80 -1.43 -2.36 -7.65
C LEU A 80 -2.21 -3.29 -8.57
N LEU A 81 -2.70 -4.40 -8.03
CA LEU A 81 -3.64 -5.26 -8.75
C LEU A 81 -4.90 -4.48 -9.13
N PRO A 82 -5.63 -4.86 -10.19
CA PRO A 82 -6.82 -4.12 -10.64
C PRO A 82 -7.86 -3.89 -9.53
N GLY A 83 -8.11 -4.91 -8.69
CA GLY A 83 -9.05 -4.81 -7.56
C GLY A 83 -8.57 -3.88 -6.45
N GLU A 84 -7.29 -3.98 -6.07
CA GLU A 84 -6.69 -3.11 -5.04
C GLU A 84 -6.66 -1.65 -5.46
N ARG A 85 -6.34 -1.40 -6.73
CA ARG A 85 -6.36 -0.07 -7.32
C ARG A 85 -7.74 0.55 -7.27
N LEU A 86 -8.77 -0.21 -7.66
CA LEU A 86 -10.15 0.27 -7.58
C LEU A 86 -10.50 0.65 -6.14
N LEU A 87 -10.24 -0.25 -5.19
CA LEU A 87 -10.51 -0.03 -3.77
C LEU A 87 -9.79 1.22 -3.23
N ARG A 88 -8.47 1.32 -3.46
CA ARG A 88 -7.63 2.42 -2.94
C ARG A 88 -8.00 3.76 -3.56
N VAL A 89 -8.26 3.82 -4.87
CA VAL A 89 -8.70 5.06 -5.53
C VAL A 89 -10.09 5.47 -5.07
N SER A 90 -11.03 4.52 -4.93
CA SER A 90 -12.37 4.81 -4.40
C SER A 90 -12.32 5.32 -2.96
N PHE A 91 -11.51 4.68 -2.10
CA PHE A 91 -11.28 5.15 -0.73
C PHE A 91 -10.70 6.56 -0.73
N ALA A 92 -9.65 6.82 -1.52
CA ALA A 92 -9.02 8.12 -1.59
C ALA A 92 -10.00 9.20 -2.08
N ALA A 93 -10.78 8.92 -3.11
CA ALA A 93 -11.77 9.85 -3.65
C ALA A 93 -12.87 10.17 -2.64
N LEU A 94 -13.35 9.18 -1.89
CA LEU A 94 -14.38 9.35 -0.88
C LEU A 94 -13.86 10.13 0.33
N ALA A 95 -12.72 9.72 0.90
CA ALA A 95 -12.09 10.40 2.03
C ALA A 95 -11.77 11.86 1.67
N TRP A 96 -11.24 12.09 0.47
CA TRP A 96 -10.97 13.43 -0.03
C TRP A 96 -12.23 14.27 -0.24
N GLY A 97 -13.27 13.71 -0.85
CA GLY A 97 -14.54 14.40 -1.02
C GLY A 97 -15.20 14.81 0.30
N VAL A 98 -15.10 13.95 1.32
CA VAL A 98 -15.57 14.26 2.68
C VAL A 98 -14.74 15.40 3.29
N LEU A 99 -13.40 15.35 3.19
CA LEU A 99 -12.53 16.41 3.72
C LEU A 99 -12.79 17.76 3.05
N LEU A 100 -12.96 17.80 1.73
CA LEU A 100 -13.38 19.01 1.01
C LEU A 100 -14.72 19.53 1.49
N ALA A 101 -15.70 18.64 1.63
CA ALA A 101 -17.03 19.02 2.10
C ALA A 101 -16.98 19.58 3.53
N LEU A 102 -16.18 19.01 4.43
CA LEU A 102 -15.96 19.54 5.78
C LEU A 102 -15.24 20.89 5.76
N ALA A 103 -14.23 21.06 4.90
CA ALA A 103 -13.49 22.30 4.77
C ALA A 103 -14.37 23.48 4.34
N THR A 104 -15.39 23.26 3.49
CA THR A 104 -16.34 24.31 3.12
C THR A 104 -17.29 24.71 4.26
N TYR A 105 -17.49 23.87 5.28
CA TYR A 105 -18.20 24.26 6.51
C TYR A 105 -17.30 25.00 7.50
N LEU A 106 -16.02 24.62 7.58
CA LEU A 106 -15.04 25.26 8.49
C LEU A 106 -14.64 26.67 8.02
N VAL A 107 -14.62 26.91 6.71
CA VAL A 107 -14.25 28.20 6.12
C VAL A 107 -15.46 28.75 5.34
N PRO A 108 -16.31 29.59 5.96
CA PRO A 108 -17.58 30.03 5.36
C PRO A 108 -17.44 30.84 4.06
N THR A 109 -16.25 31.35 3.74
CA THR A 109 -15.96 32.03 2.48
C THR A 109 -15.84 31.05 1.31
N TRP A 110 -15.58 29.76 1.57
CA TRP A 110 -15.43 28.71 0.56
C TRP A 110 -16.79 28.11 0.14
N LYS A 111 -17.66 28.94 -0.43
CA LYS A 111 -18.99 28.50 -0.89
C LYS A 111 -18.94 27.94 -2.31
N PHE A 112 -18.91 26.62 -2.43
CA PHE A 112 -18.98 25.91 -3.71
C PHE A 112 -20.17 24.95 -3.77
N GLY A 113 -20.70 24.75 -4.98
CA GLY A 113 -21.82 23.83 -5.19
C GLY A 113 -21.41 22.38 -4.92
N ARG A 114 -22.18 21.64 -4.12
CA ARG A 114 -21.87 20.23 -3.75
C ARG A 114 -21.65 19.31 -4.95
N GLY A 115 -22.47 19.43 -5.98
CA GLY A 115 -22.25 18.72 -7.26
C GLY A 115 -20.93 19.05 -7.99
N LEU A 116 -20.28 20.20 -7.73
CA LEU A 116 -18.96 20.51 -8.28
C LEU A 116 -17.92 19.67 -7.54
N LEU A 117 -17.99 19.60 -6.21
CA LEU A 117 -17.14 18.71 -5.42
C LEU A 117 -17.29 17.25 -5.86
N LEU A 118 -18.53 16.77 -6.01
CA LEU A 118 -18.83 15.41 -6.45
C LEU A 118 -18.33 15.15 -7.89
N GLY A 119 -18.53 16.10 -8.80
CA GLY A 119 -18.02 16.01 -10.17
C GLY A 119 -16.49 15.95 -10.22
N THR A 120 -15.82 16.80 -9.44
CA THR A 120 -14.36 16.84 -9.34
C THR A 120 -13.79 15.54 -8.75
N THR A 121 -14.34 15.04 -7.64
CA THR A 121 -13.84 13.81 -7.00
C THR A 121 -14.07 12.59 -7.88
N THR A 122 -15.22 12.51 -8.55
CA THR A 122 -15.54 11.40 -9.46
C THR A 122 -14.69 11.45 -10.72
N GLY A 123 -14.54 12.64 -11.32
CA GLY A 123 -13.68 12.84 -12.49
C GLY A 123 -12.22 12.52 -12.19
N TRP A 124 -11.71 12.94 -11.03
CA TRP A 124 -10.38 12.57 -10.58
C TRP A 124 -10.24 11.05 -10.39
N ALA A 125 -11.20 10.39 -9.74
CA ALA A 125 -11.14 8.95 -9.51
C ALA A 125 -11.10 8.15 -10.83
N LEU A 126 -11.95 8.51 -11.80
CA LEU A 126 -11.97 7.87 -13.12
C LEU A 126 -10.66 8.13 -13.89
N GLY A 127 -10.16 9.37 -13.85
CA GLY A 127 -8.88 9.73 -14.46
C GLY A 127 -7.71 8.97 -13.83
N ALA A 128 -7.66 8.89 -12.51
CA ALA A 128 -6.63 8.18 -11.75
C ALA A 128 -6.63 6.68 -12.06
N LEU A 129 -7.80 6.05 -12.17
CA LEU A 129 -7.94 4.66 -12.61
C LEU A 129 -7.48 4.47 -14.05
N GLY A 130 -7.91 5.34 -14.96
CA GLY A 130 -7.56 5.29 -16.38
C GLY A 130 -6.06 5.43 -16.62
N VAL A 131 -5.43 6.45 -16.03
CA VAL A 131 -3.98 6.69 -16.14
C VAL A 131 -3.19 5.49 -15.62
N ARG A 132 -3.55 4.94 -14.46
CA ARG A 132 -2.88 3.75 -13.90
C ARG A 132 -3.11 2.51 -14.76
N ALA A 133 -4.31 2.32 -15.32
CA ALA A 133 -4.61 1.20 -16.23
C ALA A 133 -3.81 1.29 -17.53
N ALA A 134 -3.70 2.49 -18.10
CA ALA A 134 -2.88 2.77 -19.26
C ALA A 134 -1.38 2.53 -18.98
N TRP A 135 -0.89 3.00 -17.83
CA TRP A 135 0.48 2.80 -17.38
C TRP A 135 0.85 1.32 -17.26
N ASP A 136 0.01 0.51 -16.60
CA ASP A 136 0.27 -0.91 -16.46
C ASP A 136 0.19 -1.66 -17.80
N ARG A 137 -0.74 -1.27 -18.68
CA ARG A 137 -0.81 -1.84 -20.04
C ARG A 137 0.46 -1.51 -20.83
N TRP A 138 0.95 -0.27 -20.71
CA TRP A 138 2.19 0.16 -21.35
C TRP A 138 3.40 -0.59 -20.80
N LEU A 139 3.51 -0.75 -19.48
CA LEU A 139 4.60 -1.50 -18.85
C LEU A 139 4.60 -2.98 -19.25
N ARG A 140 3.44 -3.63 -19.29
CA ARG A 140 3.31 -5.04 -19.74
C ARG A 140 3.71 -5.24 -21.20
N GLY A 141 3.66 -4.20 -22.02
CA GLY A 141 4.05 -4.26 -23.43
C GLY A 141 5.55 -4.04 -23.68
N ARG A 142 6.35 -3.74 -22.66
CA ARG A 142 7.80 -3.55 -22.81
C ARG A 142 8.54 -4.88 -22.65
N GLN A 143 9.65 -5.03 -23.35
CA GLN A 143 10.62 -6.08 -23.04
C GLN A 143 11.13 -5.89 -21.61
N LYS A 144 11.00 -6.94 -20.80
CA LYS A 144 11.43 -6.92 -19.41
C LYS A 144 12.97 -6.97 -19.37
N PRO A 145 13.63 -6.10 -18.59
CA PRO A 145 15.07 -6.23 -18.37
C PRO A 145 15.41 -7.56 -17.71
N ARG A 146 16.46 -8.22 -18.20
CA ARG A 146 16.96 -9.49 -17.66
C ARG A 146 17.70 -9.26 -16.34
N VAL A 147 17.35 -10.04 -15.33
CA VAL A 147 17.98 -10.05 -14.01
C VAL A 147 18.57 -11.42 -13.76
N LEU A 148 19.89 -11.47 -13.55
CA LEU A 148 20.56 -12.71 -13.17
C LEU A 148 20.36 -12.93 -11.68
N VAL A 149 19.89 -14.11 -11.31
CA VAL A 149 19.65 -14.48 -9.93
C VAL A 149 20.62 -15.60 -9.54
N VAL A 150 21.49 -15.32 -8.59
CA VAL A 150 22.59 -16.18 -8.18
C VAL A 150 22.30 -16.79 -6.81
N GLY A 151 22.29 -18.12 -6.75
CA GLY A 151 21.99 -18.89 -5.55
C GLY A 151 21.79 -20.37 -5.85
N GLY A 152 21.58 -21.17 -4.81
CA GLY A 152 21.20 -22.59 -4.97
C GLY A 152 19.74 -22.74 -5.41
N GLU A 153 19.38 -23.86 -6.04
CA GLU A 153 18.02 -24.10 -6.55
C GLU A 153 16.93 -23.93 -5.49
N GLU A 154 17.14 -24.46 -4.29
CA GLU A 154 16.18 -24.34 -3.17
C GLU A 154 16.02 -22.90 -2.67
N GLU A 155 17.10 -22.12 -2.64
CA GLU A 155 17.09 -20.72 -2.22
C GLU A 155 16.38 -19.82 -3.25
N LEU A 156 16.52 -20.17 -4.53
CA LEU A 156 15.94 -19.43 -5.64
C LEU A 156 14.49 -19.80 -5.93
N ALA A 157 14.04 -21.02 -5.59
CA ALA A 157 12.68 -21.49 -5.80
C ALA A 157 11.58 -20.46 -5.43
N PRO A 158 11.58 -19.84 -4.22
CA PRO A 158 10.59 -18.82 -3.90
C PRO A 158 10.72 -17.60 -4.80
N LEU A 159 11.93 -17.12 -5.08
CA LEU A 159 12.13 -15.95 -5.93
C LEU A 159 11.70 -16.21 -7.38
N LEU A 160 11.94 -17.41 -7.91
CA LEU A 160 11.51 -17.81 -9.24
C LEU A 160 9.98 -17.88 -9.36
N ALA A 161 9.28 -18.17 -8.26
CA ALA A 161 7.82 -18.05 -8.23
C ALA A 161 7.35 -16.59 -8.49
N LEU A 162 8.13 -15.58 -8.08
CA LEU A 162 7.83 -14.16 -8.39
C LEU A 162 7.91 -13.83 -9.88
N ALA A 163 8.58 -14.64 -10.71
CA ALA A 163 8.62 -14.40 -12.15
C ALA A 163 7.21 -14.41 -12.78
N HIS A 164 6.30 -15.19 -12.20
CA HIS A 164 4.90 -15.28 -12.62
C HIS A 164 4.03 -14.16 -12.05
N HIS A 165 4.54 -13.36 -11.11
CA HIS A 165 3.78 -12.28 -10.51
C HIS A 165 3.49 -11.18 -11.56
N PRO A 166 2.24 -10.72 -11.71
CA PRO A 166 1.86 -9.74 -12.74
C PRO A 166 2.58 -8.40 -12.58
N ALA A 167 3.04 -8.09 -11.36
CA ALA A 167 3.83 -6.90 -11.05
C ALA A 167 5.34 -7.06 -11.27
N CYS A 168 5.84 -8.25 -11.61
CA CYS A 168 7.29 -8.45 -11.75
C CYS A 168 7.79 -7.75 -13.03
N PRO A 169 8.60 -6.67 -12.92
CA PRO A 169 9.04 -5.92 -14.09
C PRO A 169 10.25 -6.57 -14.77
N TRP A 170 10.80 -7.64 -14.20
CA TRP A 170 12.03 -8.29 -14.64
C TRP A 170 11.76 -9.66 -15.25
N GLU A 171 12.69 -10.09 -16.09
CA GLU A 171 12.84 -11.48 -16.49
C GLU A 171 13.94 -12.11 -15.63
N LEU A 172 13.55 -13.02 -14.73
CA LEU A 172 14.48 -13.66 -13.81
C LEU A 172 15.17 -14.84 -14.50
N ALA A 173 16.50 -14.79 -14.57
CA ALA A 173 17.33 -15.86 -15.10
C ALA A 173 18.16 -16.47 -13.95
N PRO A 174 17.86 -17.68 -13.47
CA PRO A 174 18.67 -18.34 -12.46
C PRO A 174 20.04 -18.71 -13.02
N VAL A 175 21.09 -18.50 -12.24
CA VAL A 175 22.48 -18.78 -12.60
C VAL A 175 23.20 -19.36 -11.40
N ALA A 176 23.95 -20.45 -11.62
CA ALA A 176 24.81 -21.01 -10.59
C ALA A 176 25.97 -20.04 -10.27
N PRO A 177 26.45 -19.96 -9.02
CA PRO A 177 27.56 -19.08 -8.63
C PRO A 177 28.79 -19.15 -9.56
N GLU A 178 29.12 -20.34 -10.03
CA GLU A 178 30.29 -20.60 -10.88
C GLU A 178 30.10 -20.05 -12.31
N GLN A 179 28.85 -20.00 -12.79
CA GLN A 179 28.50 -19.57 -14.15
C GLN A 179 28.22 -18.06 -14.26
N LEU A 180 28.37 -17.30 -13.16
CA LEU A 180 28.04 -15.88 -13.14
C LEU A 180 28.83 -15.08 -14.19
N GLN A 181 30.13 -15.34 -14.35
CA GLN A 181 30.96 -14.62 -15.31
C GLN A 181 30.54 -14.90 -16.76
N ASP A 182 30.23 -16.15 -17.08
CA ASP A 182 29.76 -16.54 -18.42
C ASP A 182 28.39 -15.93 -18.72
N ALA A 183 27.48 -15.93 -17.74
CA ALA A 183 26.15 -15.36 -17.87
C ALA A 183 26.17 -13.83 -18.05
N LEU A 184 27.13 -13.13 -17.42
CA LEU A 184 27.34 -11.69 -17.60
C LEU A 184 27.78 -11.35 -19.04
N GLY A 185 28.51 -12.24 -19.71
CA GLY A 185 28.89 -12.09 -21.12
C GLY A 185 27.73 -12.32 -22.10
N GLN A 186 26.64 -12.94 -21.65
CA GLN A 186 25.48 -13.26 -22.48
C GLN A 186 24.40 -12.18 -22.36
N GLY A 187 24.40 -11.24 -23.30
CA GLY A 187 23.32 -10.24 -23.45
C GLY A 187 23.36 -9.09 -22.44
N GLU A 188 22.40 -8.17 -22.55
CA GLU A 188 22.31 -7.01 -21.66
C GLU A 188 21.77 -7.42 -20.28
N THR A 189 22.67 -7.71 -19.33
CA THR A 189 22.31 -7.94 -17.93
C THR A 189 21.98 -6.63 -17.25
N ALA A 190 20.78 -6.56 -16.68
CA ALA A 190 20.31 -5.34 -16.06
C ALA A 190 20.69 -5.24 -14.58
N LEU A 191 20.59 -6.35 -13.83
CA LEU A 191 20.94 -6.37 -12.41
C LEU A 191 21.23 -7.81 -11.97
N VAL A 192 22.10 -7.95 -10.96
CA VAL A 192 22.43 -9.24 -10.35
C VAL A 192 21.86 -9.31 -8.94
N ALA A 193 21.07 -10.34 -8.68
CA ALA A 193 20.47 -10.58 -7.38
C ALA A 193 21.06 -11.81 -6.71
N VAL A 194 21.49 -11.68 -5.45
CA VAL A 194 22.21 -12.75 -4.75
C VAL A 194 21.50 -13.15 -3.47
N ALA A 195 21.33 -14.46 -3.27
CA ALA A 195 20.73 -15.03 -2.07
C ALA A 195 21.67 -14.94 -0.87
N ASN A 196 22.90 -15.42 -1.04
CA ASN A 196 23.94 -15.39 -0.01
C ASN A 196 25.21 -14.70 -0.52
N PRO A 197 25.41 -13.40 -0.20
CA PRO A 197 26.57 -12.65 -0.68
C PRO A 197 27.89 -13.11 -0.05
N GLY A 198 27.86 -13.86 1.06
CA GLY A 198 29.05 -14.18 1.84
C GLY A 198 30.11 -14.97 1.07
N ARG A 199 29.71 -15.88 0.16
CA ARG A 199 30.65 -16.70 -0.62
C ARG A 199 31.31 -15.97 -1.79
N MET A 200 30.74 -14.85 -2.24
CA MET A 200 31.18 -14.14 -3.44
C MET A 200 31.35 -12.63 -3.19
N ALA A 201 31.51 -12.22 -1.93
CA ALA A 201 31.41 -10.82 -1.53
C ALA A 201 32.35 -9.91 -2.35
N GLU A 202 33.62 -10.29 -2.51
CA GLU A 202 34.58 -9.53 -3.30
C GLU A 202 34.17 -9.41 -4.77
N GLN A 203 33.83 -10.53 -5.43
CA GLN A 203 33.39 -10.56 -6.82
C GLN A 203 32.15 -9.68 -7.05
N LEU A 204 31.18 -9.73 -6.14
CA LEU A 204 29.96 -8.95 -6.19
C LEU A 204 30.20 -7.46 -6.00
N VAL A 205 31.15 -7.10 -5.12
CA VAL A 205 31.57 -5.71 -4.92
C VAL A 205 32.27 -5.19 -6.17
N THR A 206 33.19 -5.95 -6.76
CA THR A 206 33.85 -5.59 -8.02
C THR A 206 32.82 -5.40 -9.15
N LEU A 207 31.85 -6.30 -9.25
CA LEU A 207 30.77 -6.22 -10.22
C LEU A 207 29.88 -4.99 -10.00
N HIS A 208 29.60 -4.65 -8.74
CA HIS A 208 28.84 -3.44 -8.41
C HIS A 208 29.56 -2.18 -8.88
N PHE A 209 30.87 -2.11 -8.65
CA PHE A 209 31.70 -0.98 -9.07
C PHE A 209 31.98 -0.94 -10.58
N SER A 210 31.85 -2.06 -11.31
CA SER A 210 31.92 -2.07 -12.78
C SER A 210 30.66 -1.51 -13.45
N GLY A 211 29.63 -1.16 -12.66
CA GLY A 211 28.41 -0.49 -13.12
C GLY A 211 27.20 -1.42 -13.25
N VAL A 212 27.33 -2.71 -12.91
CA VAL A 212 26.20 -3.65 -12.85
C VAL A 212 25.62 -3.61 -11.42
N PRO A 213 24.38 -3.14 -11.21
CA PRO A 213 23.79 -3.10 -9.87
C PRO A 213 23.69 -4.50 -9.26
N VAL A 214 24.18 -4.65 -8.03
CA VAL A 214 24.06 -5.88 -7.26
C VAL A 214 23.11 -5.64 -6.09
N VAL A 215 22.08 -6.48 -5.97
CA VAL A 215 21.09 -6.41 -4.90
C VAL A 215 20.90 -7.77 -4.22
N SER A 216 20.36 -7.77 -3.00
CA SER A 216 19.95 -9.02 -2.36
C SER A 216 18.63 -9.51 -2.97
N THR A 217 18.47 -10.82 -3.09
CA THR A 217 17.18 -11.47 -3.41
C THR A 217 16.05 -11.00 -2.48
N LYS A 218 16.35 -10.73 -1.20
CA LYS A 218 15.39 -10.18 -0.23
C LYS A 218 14.84 -8.82 -0.66
N LYS A 219 15.69 -7.96 -1.24
CA LYS A 219 15.28 -6.65 -1.77
C LYS A 219 14.42 -6.78 -3.02
N LEU A 220 14.74 -7.73 -3.91
CA LEU A 220 13.88 -8.04 -5.06
C LEU A 220 12.51 -8.52 -4.62
N TRP A 221 12.47 -9.44 -3.67
CA TRP A 221 11.21 -9.93 -3.10
C TRP A 221 10.38 -8.79 -2.52
N ALA A 222 10.98 -8.01 -1.61
CA ALA A 222 10.29 -6.88 -0.98
C ALA A 222 9.82 -5.82 -1.99
N PHE A 223 10.52 -5.67 -3.12
CA PHE A 223 10.09 -4.77 -4.18
C PHE A 223 8.82 -5.26 -4.89
N VAL A 224 8.77 -6.55 -5.26
CA VAL A 224 7.62 -7.11 -5.99
C VAL A 224 6.40 -7.26 -5.09
N GLU A 225 6.62 -7.79 -3.88
CA GLU A 225 5.55 -8.20 -2.99
C GLU A 225 5.17 -7.09 -1.98
N GLY A 226 6.01 -6.07 -1.80
CA GLY A 226 5.81 -5.01 -0.79
C GLY A 226 5.98 -5.47 0.66
N ARG A 227 6.21 -6.77 0.89
CA ARG A 227 6.39 -7.41 2.20
C ARG A 227 7.51 -8.46 2.13
N LEU A 228 8.13 -8.74 3.27
CA LEU A 228 9.14 -9.78 3.39
C LEU A 228 8.63 -10.91 4.30
N PRO A 229 8.70 -12.18 3.89
CA PRO A 229 8.41 -13.32 4.74
C PRO A 229 9.29 -13.30 5.99
N VAL A 230 8.72 -13.68 7.13
CA VAL A 230 9.47 -13.77 8.40
C VAL A 230 10.64 -14.76 8.30
N SER A 231 10.48 -15.82 7.49
CA SER A 231 11.55 -16.80 7.21
C SER A 231 12.79 -16.19 6.56
N PHE A 232 12.69 -15.03 5.90
CA PHE A 232 13.83 -14.34 5.29
C PHE A 232 14.54 -13.40 6.26
N LEU A 233 13.95 -13.13 7.43
CA LEU A 233 14.52 -12.25 8.44
C LEU A 233 15.41 -13.07 9.39
N PRO A 234 16.71 -12.76 9.45
CA PRO A 234 17.56 -13.38 10.44
C PRO A 234 17.23 -12.79 11.83
N PRO A 235 17.42 -13.54 12.93
CA PRO A 235 17.06 -13.07 14.28
C PRO A 235 17.65 -11.71 14.65
N GLU A 236 18.84 -11.39 14.16
CA GLU A 236 19.53 -10.12 14.43
C GLU A 236 18.80 -8.92 13.80
N ALA A 237 18.02 -9.13 12.74
CA ALA A 237 17.23 -8.07 12.13
C ALA A 237 16.22 -7.44 13.12
N PHE A 238 15.74 -8.21 14.10
CA PHE A 238 14.84 -7.71 15.15
C PHE A 238 15.59 -6.86 16.19
N LEU A 239 16.88 -7.10 16.41
CA LEU A 239 17.71 -6.31 17.34
C LEU A 239 17.97 -4.90 16.81
N HIS A 240 18.03 -4.76 15.48
CA HIS A 240 18.29 -3.48 14.82
C HIS A 240 17.03 -2.71 14.42
N GLN A 241 15.83 -3.26 14.67
CA GLN A 241 14.58 -2.55 14.43
C GLN A 241 14.43 -1.39 15.42
N ARG A 242 14.06 -0.23 14.87
CA ARG A 242 14.02 1.04 15.61
C ARG A 242 13.00 1.02 16.75
N GLU A 243 11.97 0.17 16.68
CA GLU A 243 11.00 -0.04 17.77
C GLU A 243 11.56 -0.84 18.95
N PHE A 244 12.68 -1.56 18.81
CA PHE A 244 13.30 -2.34 19.89
C PHE A 244 14.53 -1.64 20.52
N GLY A 245 15.09 -0.63 19.85
CA GLY A 245 16.23 0.15 20.36
C GLY A 245 15.79 1.20 21.39
N GLY A 246 15.96 0.92 22.68
CA GLY A 246 15.49 1.74 23.81
C GLY A 246 16.09 3.15 23.99
N ILE A 247 16.80 3.71 23.00
CA ILE A 247 17.63 4.93 23.17
C ILE A 247 16.83 6.25 23.09
N HIS A 248 15.59 6.25 22.57
CA HIS A 248 14.75 7.48 22.45
C HIS A 248 13.31 7.33 23.01
N TRP A 249 13.13 6.44 23.99
CA TRP A 249 11.86 5.73 24.24
C TRP A 249 10.75 6.48 24.99
N GLU A 250 11.04 7.42 25.91
CA GLU A 250 10.00 7.88 26.86
C GLU A 250 9.02 8.92 26.31
N VAL A 251 9.51 9.95 25.61
CA VAL A 251 8.64 11.05 25.12
C VAL A 251 7.77 10.57 23.96
N PHE A 252 8.36 9.85 23.01
CA PHE A 252 7.65 9.32 21.84
C PHE A 252 6.56 8.31 22.22
N ASN A 253 6.79 7.46 23.22
CA ASN A 253 5.77 6.50 23.65
C ASN A 253 4.62 7.16 24.39
N ARG A 254 4.87 8.23 25.16
CA ARG A 254 3.79 8.95 25.85
C ARG A 254 2.87 9.64 24.85
N THR A 255 3.41 10.31 23.84
CA THR A 255 2.60 10.96 22.81
C THR A 255 1.84 9.94 21.97
N THR A 256 2.50 8.86 21.52
CA THR A 256 1.85 7.77 20.79
C THR A 256 0.74 7.16 21.63
N ARG A 257 0.95 6.96 22.94
CA ARG A 257 -0.09 6.42 23.83
C ARG A 257 -1.30 7.34 23.94
N VAL A 258 -1.10 8.65 24.04
CA VAL A 258 -2.20 9.62 24.05
C VAL A 258 -2.97 9.56 22.73
N VAL A 259 -2.26 9.54 21.61
CA VAL A 259 -2.88 9.41 20.27
C VAL A 259 -3.66 8.09 20.16
N ASP A 260 -3.08 6.95 20.56
CA ASP A 260 -3.75 5.65 20.55
C ASP A 260 -5.05 5.67 21.36
N VAL A 261 -5.04 6.27 22.55
CA VAL A 261 -6.24 6.38 23.40
C VAL A 261 -7.28 7.29 22.75
N VAL A 262 -6.90 8.46 22.26
CA VAL A 262 -7.84 9.42 21.65
C VAL A 262 -8.46 8.84 20.38
N VAL A 263 -7.63 8.29 19.48
CA VAL A 263 -8.08 7.70 18.22
C VAL A 263 -8.92 6.45 18.46
N SER A 264 -8.52 5.57 19.38
CA SER A 264 -9.29 4.36 19.69
C SER A 264 -10.65 4.69 20.32
N LEU A 265 -10.73 5.69 21.22
CA LEU A 265 -12.00 6.16 21.78
C LEU A 265 -12.90 6.77 20.71
N PHE A 266 -12.35 7.61 19.85
CA PHE A 266 -13.10 8.21 18.74
C PHE A 266 -13.66 7.12 17.80
N LEU A 267 -12.83 6.17 17.38
CA LEU A 267 -13.26 5.06 16.54
C LEU A 267 -14.26 4.14 17.24
N LEU A 268 -14.09 3.89 18.55
CA LEU A 268 -15.03 3.10 19.34
C LEU A 268 -16.42 3.74 19.36
N VAL A 269 -16.51 5.05 19.63
CA VAL A 269 -17.79 5.77 19.63
C VAL A 269 -18.42 5.76 18.23
N LEU A 270 -17.62 6.03 17.19
CA LEU A 270 -18.09 6.06 15.81
C LEU A 270 -18.62 4.69 15.34
N THR A 271 -17.95 3.61 15.75
CA THR A 271 -18.28 2.23 15.34
C THR A 271 -19.24 1.52 16.32
N LEU A 272 -19.58 2.16 17.44
CA LEU A 272 -20.42 1.57 18.49
C LEU A 272 -21.78 1.04 17.96
N PRO A 273 -22.52 1.76 17.10
CA PRO A 273 -23.80 1.26 16.58
C PRO A 273 -23.62 -0.03 15.77
N LEU A 274 -22.58 -0.10 14.95
CA LEU A 274 -22.27 -1.27 14.14
C LEU A 274 -21.82 -2.46 15.01
N LEU A 275 -20.99 -2.20 16.03
CA LEU A 275 -20.58 -3.22 17.00
C LEU A 275 -21.76 -3.76 17.80
N ALA A 276 -22.70 -2.90 18.20
CA ALA A 276 -23.91 -3.29 18.91
C ALA A 276 -24.83 -4.17 18.04
N LEU A 277 -25.06 -3.78 16.78
CA LEU A 277 -25.84 -4.59 15.82
C LEU A 277 -25.18 -5.94 15.55
N SER A 278 -23.85 -5.96 15.39
CA SER A 278 -23.08 -7.19 15.19
C SER A 278 -23.13 -8.10 16.42
N ALA A 279 -23.00 -7.53 17.62
CA ALA A 279 -23.13 -8.25 18.89
C ALA A 279 -24.54 -8.84 19.07
N LEU A 280 -25.58 -8.07 18.72
CA LEU A 280 -26.97 -8.52 18.75
C LEU A 280 -27.20 -9.67 17.76
N ALA A 281 -26.65 -9.58 16.54
CA ALA A 281 -26.75 -10.65 15.56
C ALA A 281 -26.08 -11.94 16.05
N VAL A 282 -24.86 -11.86 16.59
CA VAL A 282 -24.18 -13.02 17.19
C VAL A 282 -25.03 -13.61 18.33
N TRP A 283 -25.64 -12.77 19.17
CA TRP A 283 -26.47 -13.24 20.28
C TRP A 283 -27.75 -13.97 19.81
N LEU A 284 -28.47 -13.40 18.83
CA LEU A 284 -29.74 -13.94 18.36
C LEU A 284 -29.57 -15.23 17.54
N TRP A 285 -28.53 -15.32 16.71
CA TRP A 285 -28.35 -16.45 15.78
C TRP A 285 -27.33 -17.49 16.26
N ASP A 286 -26.25 -17.07 16.90
CA ASP A 286 -25.19 -17.98 17.34
C ASP A 286 -25.23 -18.26 18.85
N GLY A 287 -26.01 -17.48 19.62
CA GLY A 287 -26.19 -17.64 21.06
C GLY A 287 -25.11 -16.98 21.91
N ARG A 288 -24.91 -17.48 23.13
CA ARG A 288 -23.89 -16.99 24.08
C ARG A 288 -22.66 -17.92 24.09
N PRO A 289 -21.45 -17.43 24.42
CA PRO A 289 -21.08 -16.03 24.66
C PRO A 289 -20.93 -15.20 23.37
N VAL A 290 -21.25 -13.89 23.43
CA VAL A 290 -21.13 -12.98 22.27
C VAL A 290 -19.68 -12.60 21.97
N PHE A 291 -18.86 -12.46 23.02
CA PHE A 291 -17.46 -12.11 22.90
C PHE A 291 -16.55 -13.31 23.16
N TYR A 292 -15.48 -13.40 22.39
CA TYR A 292 -14.38 -14.33 22.56
C TYR A 292 -13.17 -13.62 23.18
N ARG A 293 -12.48 -14.30 24.10
CA ARG A 293 -11.26 -13.81 24.76
C ARG A 293 -10.07 -14.64 24.28
N GLN A 294 -9.02 -13.99 23.79
CA GLN A 294 -7.80 -14.65 23.36
C GLN A 294 -6.59 -14.05 24.05
N VAL A 295 -5.74 -14.87 24.68
CA VAL A 295 -4.47 -14.40 25.25
C VAL A 295 -3.45 -14.24 24.12
N ARG A 296 -2.79 -13.07 24.07
CA ARG A 296 -1.72 -12.75 23.11
C ARG A 296 -0.53 -12.15 23.85
N LEU A 297 0.66 -12.29 23.27
CA LEU A 297 1.85 -11.59 23.76
C LEU A 297 1.78 -10.12 23.32
N GLY A 298 1.89 -9.21 24.28
CA GLY A 298 1.94 -7.78 24.08
C GLY A 298 3.35 -7.23 24.21
N GLN A 299 3.44 -5.97 24.63
CA GLN A 299 4.70 -5.26 24.77
C GLN A 299 5.65 -6.00 25.73
N PHE A 300 6.90 -6.21 25.29
CA PHE A 300 7.93 -6.94 26.03
C PHE A 300 7.51 -8.35 26.48
N GLY A 301 6.68 -9.03 25.67
CA GLY A 301 6.21 -10.38 25.97
C GLY A 301 5.19 -10.44 27.10
N ARG A 302 4.71 -9.31 27.62
CA ARG A 302 3.66 -9.29 28.65
C ARG A 302 2.33 -9.77 28.03
N PRO A 303 1.71 -10.83 28.55
CA PRO A 303 0.45 -11.31 27.99
C PRO A 303 -0.67 -10.31 28.22
N PHE A 304 -1.57 -10.16 27.25
CA PHE A 304 -2.81 -9.40 27.37
C PHE A 304 -3.99 -10.17 26.78
N VAL A 305 -5.20 -9.82 27.22
CA VAL A 305 -6.44 -10.43 26.74
C VAL A 305 -7.02 -9.59 25.61
N LEU A 306 -7.04 -10.15 24.41
CA LEU A 306 -7.72 -9.59 23.25
C LEU A 306 -9.19 -10.00 23.27
N TRP A 307 -10.07 -9.01 23.17
CA TRP A 307 -11.51 -9.20 23.06
C TRP A 307 -11.96 -9.02 21.62
N LYS A 308 -12.73 -9.98 21.10
CA LYS A 308 -13.31 -9.93 19.75
C LYS A 308 -14.74 -10.47 19.76
N LEU A 309 -15.55 -10.08 18.77
CA LEU A 309 -16.84 -10.72 18.55
C LEU A 309 -16.62 -12.20 18.19
N ARG A 310 -17.44 -13.08 18.77
CA ARG A 310 -17.35 -14.52 18.52
C ARG A 310 -17.87 -14.81 17.10
N THR A 311 -16.98 -15.26 16.24
CA THR A 311 -17.31 -15.68 14.86
C THR A 311 -17.17 -17.19 14.65
N MET A 312 -16.75 -17.94 15.67
CA MET A 312 -16.57 -19.38 15.64
C MET A 312 -17.32 -20.05 16.80
N LYS A 313 -17.58 -21.35 16.69
CA LYS A 313 -18.20 -22.15 17.77
C LYS A 313 -17.37 -22.05 19.06
N PRO A 314 -17.99 -22.12 20.25
CA PRO A 314 -17.27 -22.06 21.54
C PRO A 314 -16.07 -23.02 21.64
N ASP A 315 -16.21 -24.23 21.11
CA ASP A 315 -15.21 -25.29 21.20
C ASP A 315 -14.26 -25.32 19.99
N ALA A 316 -14.14 -24.22 19.25
CA ALA A 316 -13.35 -24.15 18.02
C ALA A 316 -11.83 -24.29 18.25
N GLU A 317 -11.33 -23.91 19.42
CA GLU A 317 -9.90 -23.86 19.76
C GLU A 317 -9.55 -24.83 20.91
N VAL A 318 -10.24 -25.97 21.05
CA VAL A 318 -9.94 -26.97 22.11
C VAL A 318 -8.50 -27.49 22.01
N ASN A 319 -7.95 -27.59 20.79
CA ASN A 319 -6.56 -28.00 20.54
C ASN A 319 -5.58 -26.81 20.52
N GLY A 320 -6.03 -25.63 20.93
CA GLY A 320 -5.27 -24.39 20.87
C GLY A 320 -5.62 -23.51 19.66
N PRO A 321 -4.96 -22.34 19.55
CA PRO A 321 -5.24 -21.38 18.49
C PRO A 321 -4.73 -21.88 17.14
N GLU A 322 -5.64 -22.16 16.21
CA GLU A 322 -5.34 -22.59 14.85
C GLU A 322 -5.76 -21.54 13.82
N PHE A 323 -5.03 -21.45 12.71
CA PHE A 323 -5.46 -20.62 11.58
C PHE A 323 -6.70 -21.24 10.91
N ALA A 324 -7.76 -20.44 10.78
CA ALA A 324 -8.96 -20.87 10.09
C ALA A 324 -8.75 -20.89 8.58
N GLY A 325 -9.09 -21.99 7.92
CA GLY A 325 -9.17 -22.07 6.46
C GLY A 325 -10.34 -21.26 5.88
N ALA A 326 -10.38 -21.15 4.54
CA ALA A 326 -11.44 -20.41 3.84
C ALA A 326 -12.86 -20.99 4.09
N GLU A 327 -12.96 -22.32 4.20
CA GLU A 327 -14.19 -23.09 4.43
C GLU A 327 -14.12 -23.84 5.76
N ASP A 328 -13.85 -23.13 6.87
CA ASP A 328 -13.69 -23.75 8.18
C ASP A 328 -15.08 -24.07 8.82
N PRO A 329 -15.39 -25.34 9.14
CA PRO A 329 -16.68 -25.77 9.70
C PRO A 329 -16.94 -25.25 11.13
N ARG A 330 -15.91 -24.68 11.78
CA ARG A 330 -16.02 -24.05 13.10
C ARG A 330 -16.59 -22.64 13.00
N ILE A 331 -16.66 -22.04 11.80
CA ILE A 331 -17.22 -20.69 11.60
C ILE A 331 -18.75 -20.73 11.74
N THR A 332 -19.27 -19.75 12.48
CA THR A 332 -20.72 -19.56 12.70
C THR A 332 -21.39 -18.91 11.50
N ARG A 333 -22.73 -18.93 11.45
CA ARG A 333 -23.47 -18.35 10.32
C ARG A 333 -23.26 -16.84 10.23
N VAL A 334 -23.40 -16.13 11.36
CA VAL A 334 -23.11 -14.69 11.43
C VAL A 334 -21.61 -14.44 11.27
N GLY A 335 -20.77 -15.29 11.84
CA GLY A 335 -19.32 -15.22 11.68
C GLY A 335 -18.85 -15.25 10.22
N ARG A 336 -19.52 -15.99 9.34
CA ARG A 336 -19.20 -15.99 7.90
C ARG A 336 -19.43 -14.62 7.25
N ILE A 337 -20.50 -13.92 7.65
CA ILE A 337 -20.79 -12.57 7.17
C ILE A 337 -19.77 -11.57 7.74
N LEU A 338 -19.54 -11.63 9.06
CA LEU A 338 -18.62 -10.71 9.74
C LEU A 338 -17.16 -10.85 9.30
N ARG A 339 -16.73 -12.03 8.83
CA ARG A 339 -15.36 -12.26 8.34
C ARG A 339 -15.15 -11.87 6.87
N ARG A 340 -16.22 -11.48 6.16
CA ARG A 340 -16.16 -11.10 4.74
C ARG A 340 -15.81 -9.63 4.53
N PHE A 341 -16.14 -8.78 5.51
CA PHE A 341 -15.96 -7.33 5.47
C PHE A 341 -14.81 -6.91 6.39
#